data_AF-A0AAV1KC72-F1
#
_entry.id   AF-A0AAV1KC72-F1
#
_cell.length_a   1.000
_cell.length_b   1.000
_cell.length_c   1.000
_cell.angle_alpha   90.00
_cell.angle_beta   90.00
_cell.angle_gamma   90.00
#
_symmetry.space_group_name_H-M   'P 1'
#
loop_
_entity.id
_entity.type
_entity.pdbx_description
1 polymer ?
#
loop_
_entity_poly.entity_id
_entity_poly.type
_entity_poly.pdbx_seq_one_letter_code
_entity_poly.pdbx_strand_id
1 'polypeptide(L)'
;MPDLALDGYRTFMNHEVLDLKHTLLTTASIARFHASFANYVTRRTLHDKSFDFTREYSNVLTEPTFCDSPWLRAAAKLTVNLLKAFSDRFDQYPQDLEPTLVKQFIDACAILREYEETLNVLLHKDLWVNNIMFKYSGDVPINALLIDFQCIRLGPPAFDLMVFLYLTTVKKFRERYEQEIFNHYFTIFSETVDIDTKNRLKELNYNLNAFVGWCERSRMFAIFEAIGILPYVLMDPTTAQKTFDDPATFVKYCDEDRSEPVLAYCRKSNVYMERQLEVNEEFVERYVLKQL
;
A
#
# COMPACT_ATOMS: atom_id res chain seq x y z
N MET A 1 -5.75 4.94 -23.55
CA MET A 1 -4.42 4.29 -23.49
C MET A 1 -4.42 3.22 -24.59
N PRO A 2 -3.36 3.09 -25.41
CA PRO A 2 -3.26 1.99 -26.37
C PRO A 2 -3.23 0.63 -25.65
N ASP A 3 -3.57 -0.45 -26.36
CA ASP A 3 -3.51 -1.81 -25.80
C ASP A 3 -2.05 -2.20 -25.53
N LEU A 4 -1.67 -2.16 -24.26
CA LEU A 4 -0.31 -2.45 -23.79
C LEU A 4 0.09 -3.92 -24.00
N ALA A 5 -0.87 -4.82 -24.16
CA ALA A 5 -0.57 -6.22 -24.48
C ALA A 5 0.15 -6.34 -25.83
N LEU A 6 -0.19 -5.48 -26.80
CA LEU A 6 0.49 -5.41 -28.09
C LEU A 6 1.94 -4.93 -27.97
N ASP A 7 2.26 -4.17 -26.93
CA ASP A 7 3.61 -3.69 -26.61
C ASP A 7 4.42 -4.69 -25.76
N GLY A 8 3.87 -5.88 -25.51
CA GLY A 8 4.51 -6.97 -24.77
C GLY A 8 4.38 -6.86 -23.25
N TYR A 9 3.44 -6.06 -22.75
CA TYR A 9 3.12 -6.02 -21.33
C TYR A 9 2.09 -7.08 -20.96
N ARG A 10 2.22 -7.64 -19.77
CA ARG A 10 1.23 -8.55 -19.18
C ARG A 10 1.08 -8.28 -17.69
N THR A 11 -0.09 -8.59 -17.15
CA THR A 11 -0.30 -8.61 -15.70
C THR A 11 0.45 -9.79 -15.08
N PHE A 12 0.87 -9.61 -13.84
CA PHE A 12 1.48 -10.69 -13.06
C PHE A 12 0.38 -11.53 -12.38
N MET A 13 0.69 -12.76 -11.98
CA MET A 13 -0.32 -13.69 -11.45
C MET A 13 -0.75 -13.26 -10.04
N ASN A 14 -2.06 -13.07 -9.81
CA ASN A 14 -2.64 -12.47 -8.58
C ASN A 14 -2.29 -13.19 -7.25
N HIS A 15 -1.80 -14.43 -7.31
CA HIS A 15 -1.54 -15.29 -6.14
C HIS A 15 -0.03 -15.43 -5.86
N GLU A 16 0.80 -14.88 -6.73
CA GLU A 16 2.25 -14.95 -6.60
C GLU A 16 2.79 -13.70 -5.93
N VAL A 17 3.89 -13.87 -5.20
CA VAL A 17 4.65 -12.77 -4.61
C VAL A 17 5.70 -12.30 -5.61
N LEU A 18 5.94 -11.00 -5.64
CA LEU A 18 6.99 -10.46 -6.50
C LEU A 18 8.37 -10.91 -6.02
N ASP A 19 9.22 -11.32 -6.96
CA ASP A 19 10.64 -11.48 -6.70
C ASP A 19 11.35 -10.11 -6.65
N LEU A 20 12.65 -10.12 -6.34
CA LEU A 20 13.43 -8.89 -6.21
C LEU A 20 13.50 -8.11 -7.53
N LYS A 21 13.55 -8.77 -8.70
CA LYS A 21 13.67 -8.09 -9.99
C LYS A 21 12.39 -7.33 -10.33
N HIS A 22 11.23 -7.96 -10.15
CA HIS A 22 9.94 -7.30 -10.34
C HIS A 22 9.78 -6.15 -9.34
N THR A 23 10.16 -6.40 -8.08
CA THR A 23 10.07 -5.39 -7.01
C THR A 23 10.89 -4.14 -7.34
N LEU A 24 12.16 -4.31 -7.72
CA LEU A 24 13.04 -3.19 -8.06
C LEU A 24 12.54 -2.42 -9.30
N LEU A 25 12.03 -3.10 -10.33
CA LEU A 25 11.45 -2.44 -11.51
C LEU A 25 10.22 -1.61 -11.15
N THR A 26 9.31 -2.15 -10.33
CA THR A 26 8.14 -1.39 -9.86
C THR A 26 8.56 -0.22 -8.99
N THR A 27 9.50 -0.43 -8.07
CA THR A 27 10.07 0.63 -7.23
C THR A 27 10.66 1.77 -8.07
N ALA A 28 11.37 1.46 -9.16
CA ALA A 28 11.88 2.46 -10.09
C ALA A 28 10.76 3.22 -10.81
N SER A 29 9.64 2.57 -11.13
CA SER A 29 8.47 3.22 -11.72
C SER A 29 7.74 4.13 -10.73
N ILE A 30 7.58 3.71 -9.48
CA ILE A 30 7.03 4.55 -8.39
C ILE A 30 7.93 5.77 -8.18
N ALA A 31 9.25 5.57 -8.10
CA ALA A 31 10.21 6.67 -7.94
C ALA A 31 10.13 7.72 -9.06
N ARG A 32 10.02 7.26 -10.32
CA ARG A 32 9.87 8.16 -11.48
C ARG A 32 8.53 8.89 -11.49
N PHE A 33 7.44 8.22 -11.10
CA PHE A 33 6.13 8.84 -10.97
C PHE A 33 6.15 9.97 -9.92
N HIS A 34 6.64 9.69 -8.72
CA HIS A 34 6.79 10.68 -7.66
C HIS A 34 7.72 11.83 -8.04
N ALA A 35 8.88 11.55 -8.66
CA ALA A 35 9.81 12.57 -9.11
C ALA A 35 9.21 13.48 -10.19
N SER A 36 8.41 12.92 -11.11
CA SER A 36 7.74 13.69 -12.16
C SER A 36 6.75 14.69 -11.56
N PHE A 37 5.98 14.28 -10.55
CA PHE A 37 5.08 15.17 -9.83
C PHE A 37 5.84 16.22 -9.02
N ALA A 38 6.90 15.83 -8.31
CA ALA A 38 7.73 16.76 -7.54
C ALA A 38 8.33 17.86 -8.44
N ASN A 39 8.84 17.48 -9.62
CA ASN A 39 9.32 18.40 -10.65
C ASN A 39 8.21 19.35 -11.14
N TYR A 40 7.02 18.82 -11.41
CA TYR A 40 5.88 19.64 -11.85
C TYR A 40 5.50 20.69 -10.80
N VAL A 41 5.30 20.28 -9.54
CA VAL A 41 4.91 21.20 -8.46
C VAL A 41 6.00 22.23 -8.22
N THR A 42 7.26 21.83 -8.13
CA THR A 42 8.37 22.78 -7.89
C THR A 42 8.42 23.86 -8.98
N ARG A 43 8.37 23.48 -10.26
CA ARG A 43 8.37 24.46 -11.36
C ARG A 43 7.15 25.38 -11.34
N ARG A 44 5.96 24.84 -11.04
CA ARG A 44 4.72 25.63 -10.93
C ARG A 44 4.82 26.64 -9.80
N THR A 45 5.28 26.24 -8.61
CA THR A 45 5.44 27.12 -7.44
C THR A 45 6.52 28.20 -7.65
N LEU A 46 7.58 27.91 -8.40
CA LEU A 46 8.59 28.91 -8.76
C LEU A 46 8.02 30.01 -9.67
N HIS A 47 7.11 29.66 -10.59
CA HIS A 47 6.46 30.60 -11.49
C HIS A 47 5.29 31.34 -10.81
N ASP A 48 4.51 30.63 -9.99
CA ASP A 48 3.35 31.16 -9.27
C ASP A 48 3.38 30.70 -7.81
N LYS A 49 3.77 31.61 -6.91
CA LYS A 49 3.84 31.32 -5.47
C LYS A 49 2.48 31.06 -4.82
N SER A 50 1.38 31.40 -5.50
CA SER A 50 0.01 31.15 -5.03
C SER A 50 -0.54 29.79 -5.47
N PHE A 51 0.24 29.04 -6.27
CA PHE A 51 -0.11 27.71 -6.74
C PHE A 51 -0.25 26.72 -5.58
N ASP A 52 -1.40 26.07 -5.53
CA ASP A 52 -1.75 25.05 -4.55
C ASP A 52 -2.48 23.92 -5.30
N PHE A 53 -1.80 22.78 -5.45
CA PHE A 53 -2.35 21.63 -6.15
C PHE A 53 -3.58 21.07 -5.45
N THR A 54 -3.57 21.00 -4.11
CA THR A 54 -4.68 20.48 -3.32
C THR A 54 -5.93 21.32 -3.53
N ARG A 55 -5.78 22.65 -3.55
CA ARG A 55 -6.89 23.56 -3.81
C ARG A 55 -7.44 23.42 -5.24
N GLU A 56 -6.57 23.37 -6.24
CA GLU A 56 -6.98 23.27 -7.65
C GLU A 56 -7.68 21.94 -7.99
N TYR A 57 -7.30 20.84 -7.33
CA TYR A 57 -7.76 19.48 -7.66
C TYR A 57 -8.48 18.78 -6.50
N SER A 58 -9.06 19.55 -5.56
CA SER A 58 -9.71 19.03 -4.34
C SER A 58 -10.78 17.95 -4.59
N ASN A 59 -11.52 18.06 -5.70
CA ASN A 59 -12.58 17.12 -6.08
C ASN A 59 -12.08 15.71 -6.45
N VAL A 60 -10.82 15.57 -6.88
CA VAL A 60 -10.22 14.27 -7.26
C VAL A 60 -9.29 13.71 -6.19
N LEU A 61 -8.90 14.52 -5.20
CA LEU A 61 -8.01 14.12 -4.10
C LEU A 61 -8.76 13.71 -2.82
N THR A 62 -10.10 13.76 -2.85
CA THR A 62 -10.93 13.40 -1.69
C THR A 62 -11.16 11.89 -1.66
N GLU A 63 -10.65 11.22 -0.61
CA GLU A 63 -10.82 9.79 -0.40
C GLU A 63 -11.74 9.52 0.82
N PRO A 64 -12.90 8.86 0.62
CA PRO A 64 -13.80 8.54 1.72
C PRO A 64 -13.48 7.21 2.43
N THR A 65 -12.66 6.35 1.83
CA THR A 65 -12.61 4.92 2.22
C THR A 65 -11.72 4.64 3.44
N PHE A 66 -10.56 5.29 3.53
CA PHE A 66 -9.54 5.02 4.56
C PHE A 66 -9.65 6.02 5.72
N CYS A 67 -10.76 5.90 6.43
CA CYS A 67 -11.10 6.68 7.63
C CYS A 67 -11.82 5.79 8.66
N ASP A 68 -12.26 6.35 9.79
CA ASP A 68 -13.14 5.62 10.72
C ASP A 68 -14.45 5.26 10.01
N SER A 69 -14.56 4.00 9.59
CA SER A 69 -15.63 3.51 8.74
C SER A 69 -16.08 2.10 9.17
N PRO A 70 -17.28 1.68 8.78
CA PRO A 70 -17.73 0.31 8.94
C PRO A 70 -16.75 -0.70 8.32
N TRP A 71 -16.18 -0.38 7.16
CA TRP A 71 -15.19 -1.21 6.48
C TRP A 71 -13.95 -1.50 7.33
N LEU A 72 -13.42 -0.48 7.99
CA LEU A 72 -12.28 -0.61 8.91
C LEU A 72 -12.63 -1.50 10.11
N ARG A 73 -13.83 -1.34 10.67
CA ARG A 73 -14.32 -2.14 11.81
C ARG A 73 -14.52 -3.60 11.42
N ALA A 74 -15.04 -3.87 10.23
CA ALA A 74 -15.13 -5.21 9.67
C ALA A 74 -13.74 -5.86 9.49
N ALA A 75 -12.71 -5.09 9.12
CA ALA A 75 -11.32 -5.57 9.04
C ALA A 75 -10.74 -5.91 10.43
N ALA A 76 -11.01 -5.08 11.46
CA ALA A 76 -10.59 -5.38 12.83
C ALA A 76 -11.26 -6.64 13.38
N LYS A 77 -12.56 -6.80 13.14
CA LYS A 77 -13.32 -8.00 13.51
C LYS A 77 -12.79 -9.26 12.79
N LEU A 78 -12.53 -9.16 11.49
CA LEU A 78 -11.89 -10.23 10.72
C LEU A 78 -10.54 -10.62 11.34
N THR A 79 -9.70 -9.64 11.68
CA THR A 79 -8.37 -9.86 12.29
C THR A 79 -8.49 -10.76 13.51
N VAL A 80 -9.38 -10.42 14.46
CA VAL A 80 -9.58 -11.21 15.68
C VAL A 80 -10.05 -12.63 15.38
N ASN A 81 -11.04 -12.77 14.50
CA ASN A 81 -11.59 -14.08 14.14
C ASN A 81 -10.59 -14.96 13.39
N LEU A 82 -9.74 -14.36 12.55
CA LEU A 82 -8.68 -15.03 11.81
C LEU A 82 -7.57 -15.52 12.75
N LEU A 83 -7.09 -14.64 13.62
CA LEU A 83 -6.09 -15.00 14.62
C LEU A 83 -6.61 -16.10 15.56
N LYS A 84 -7.87 -16.03 15.98
CA LYS A 84 -8.50 -17.09 16.79
C LYS A 84 -8.55 -18.44 16.07
N ALA A 85 -8.76 -18.43 14.76
CA ALA A 85 -8.91 -19.63 13.97
C ALA A 85 -7.58 -20.28 13.56
N PHE A 86 -6.52 -19.48 13.37
CA PHE A 86 -5.30 -19.93 12.70
C PHE A 86 -3.98 -19.57 13.40
N SER A 87 -3.97 -18.68 14.41
CA SER A 87 -2.75 -18.35 15.15
C SER A 87 -2.59 -19.24 16.38
N ASP A 88 -1.43 -19.88 16.50
CA ASP A 88 -1.04 -20.63 17.71
C ASP A 88 -0.77 -19.72 18.92
N ARG A 89 -0.81 -18.40 18.74
CA ARG A 89 -0.48 -17.39 19.76
C ARG A 89 -1.69 -16.62 20.25
N PHE A 90 -2.90 -16.98 19.82
CA PHE A 90 -4.11 -16.24 20.14
C PHE A 90 -4.31 -16.03 21.65
N ASP A 91 -3.97 -17.01 22.47
CA ASP A 91 -4.07 -16.93 23.93
C ASP A 91 -3.14 -15.89 24.58
N GLN A 92 -2.14 -15.39 23.84
CA GLN A 92 -1.21 -14.35 24.29
C GLN A 92 -1.74 -12.93 23.98
N TYR A 93 -2.78 -12.82 23.15
CA TYR A 93 -3.34 -11.54 22.76
C TYR A 93 -4.30 -11.00 23.83
N PRO A 94 -4.39 -9.67 23.98
CA PRO A 94 -5.25 -9.07 25.01
C PRO A 94 -6.73 -9.36 24.73
N GLN A 95 -7.54 -9.45 25.79
CA GLN A 95 -8.98 -9.76 25.67
C GLN A 95 -9.76 -8.66 24.93
N ASP A 96 -9.28 -7.42 24.96
CA ASP A 96 -9.81 -6.25 24.26
C ASP A 96 -9.12 -6.00 22.90
N LEU A 97 -8.68 -7.08 22.22
CA LEU A 97 -7.98 -6.99 20.94
C LEU A 97 -8.78 -6.24 19.86
N GLU A 98 -10.08 -6.55 19.70
CA GLU A 98 -10.91 -5.91 18.67
C GLU A 98 -11.02 -4.38 18.82
N PRO A 99 -11.44 -3.81 19.97
CA PRO A 99 -11.49 -2.36 20.14
C PRO A 99 -10.09 -1.72 20.07
N THR A 100 -9.04 -2.43 20.51
CA THR A 100 -7.66 -1.96 20.36
C THR A 100 -7.26 -1.84 18.89
N LEU A 101 -7.56 -2.86 18.06
CA LEU A 101 -7.30 -2.84 16.63
C LEU A 101 -8.06 -1.72 15.93
N VAL A 102 -9.35 -1.52 16.25
CA VAL A 102 -10.14 -0.41 15.69
C VAL A 102 -9.44 0.94 15.95
N LYS A 103 -8.98 1.18 17.18
CA LYS A 103 -8.25 2.41 17.52
C LYS A 103 -6.96 2.53 16.71
N GLN A 104 -6.12 1.49 16.67
CA GLN A 104 -4.84 1.54 15.95
C GLN A 104 -5.04 1.71 14.44
N PHE A 105 -6.08 1.12 13.85
CA PHE A 105 -6.41 1.29 12.43
C PHE A 105 -6.89 2.73 12.13
N ILE A 106 -7.66 3.35 13.02
CA ILE A 106 -8.03 4.77 12.90
C ILE A 106 -6.79 5.65 12.96
N ASP A 107 -5.89 5.38 13.92
CA ASP A 107 -4.60 6.09 14.03
C ASP A 107 -3.74 5.89 12.77
N ALA A 108 -3.78 4.69 12.17
CA ALA A 108 -3.09 4.39 10.92
C ALA A 108 -3.66 5.17 9.74
N CYS A 109 -4.99 5.34 9.65
CA CYS A 109 -5.61 6.19 8.64
C CYS A 109 -5.20 7.66 8.81
N ALA A 110 -5.15 8.14 10.06
CA ALA A 110 -4.85 9.54 10.37
C ALA A 110 -3.42 9.98 10.00
N ILE A 111 -2.47 9.04 9.85
CA ILE A 111 -1.10 9.36 9.42
C ILE A 111 -0.98 9.59 7.91
N LEU A 112 -1.90 9.09 7.07
CA LEU A 112 -1.85 9.38 5.64
C LEU A 112 -2.48 10.75 5.39
N ARG A 113 -1.63 11.76 5.24
CA ARG A 113 -1.99 13.14 4.92
C ARG A 113 -0.78 13.90 4.38
N GLU A 114 -1.01 15.12 3.93
CA GLU A 114 0.06 16.06 3.66
C GLU A 114 0.73 16.53 4.96
N TYR A 115 2.04 16.72 4.90
CA TYR A 115 2.81 17.24 6.02
C TYR A 115 3.60 18.48 5.61
N GLU A 116 3.57 19.49 6.47
CA GLU A 116 4.44 20.64 6.35
C GLU A 116 5.91 20.22 6.49
N GLU A 117 6.82 21.00 5.90
CA GLU A 117 8.28 20.81 6.00
C GLU A 117 8.80 19.45 5.51
N THR A 118 8.05 18.73 4.68
CA THR A 118 8.52 17.52 4.02
C THR A 118 8.09 17.45 2.56
N LEU A 119 8.63 16.47 1.83
CA LEU A 119 8.21 16.22 0.47
C LEU A 119 6.86 15.50 0.46
N ASN A 120 5.83 16.18 -0.05
CA ASN A 120 4.59 15.54 -0.49
C ASN A 120 4.59 15.38 -2.00
N VAL A 121 4.10 14.23 -2.47
CA VAL A 121 3.93 13.90 -3.89
C VAL A 121 2.52 13.36 -4.13
N LEU A 122 2.15 13.25 -5.41
CA LEU A 122 0.98 12.48 -5.81
C LEU A 122 1.30 10.99 -5.65
N LEU A 123 0.57 10.35 -4.76
CA LEU A 123 0.58 8.93 -4.48
C LEU A 123 -0.41 8.23 -5.41
N HIS A 124 -0.09 7.02 -5.83
CA HIS A 124 -0.98 6.12 -6.55
C HIS A 124 -1.95 5.43 -5.59
N LYS A 125 -1.43 4.98 -4.44
CA LYS A 125 -2.18 4.51 -3.27
C LYS A 125 -3.12 3.31 -3.50
N ASP A 126 -2.88 2.57 -4.58
CA ASP A 126 -3.51 1.26 -4.87
C ASP A 126 -2.52 0.35 -5.62
N LEU A 127 -1.32 0.18 -5.07
CA LEU A 127 -0.20 -0.51 -5.72
C LEU A 127 -0.13 -1.99 -5.37
N TRP A 128 -1.12 -2.75 -5.81
CA TRP A 128 -1.10 -4.21 -5.80
C TRP A 128 -0.79 -4.77 -7.20
N VAL A 129 -0.60 -6.09 -7.27
CA VAL A 129 -0.06 -6.79 -8.43
C VAL A 129 -0.85 -6.51 -9.73
N ASN A 130 -2.17 -6.34 -9.67
CA ASN A 130 -3.00 -6.13 -10.85
C ASN A 130 -2.87 -4.73 -11.45
N ASN A 131 -2.46 -3.75 -10.64
CA ASN A 131 -2.25 -2.37 -11.07
C ASN A 131 -0.82 -2.14 -11.57
N ILE A 132 -0.07 -3.23 -11.80
CA ILE A 132 1.29 -3.22 -12.32
C ILE A 132 1.36 -4.17 -13.51
N MET A 133 1.69 -3.62 -14.69
CA MET A 133 1.97 -4.43 -15.86
C MET A 133 3.47 -4.55 -16.07
N PHE A 134 3.95 -5.77 -16.35
CA PHE A 134 5.36 -6.03 -16.59
C PHE A 134 5.61 -6.34 -18.06
N LYS A 135 6.71 -5.80 -18.60
CA LYS A 135 7.24 -6.17 -19.91
C LYS A 135 8.38 -7.15 -19.74
N TYR A 136 8.45 -8.15 -20.59
CA TYR A 136 9.45 -9.21 -20.51
C TYR A 136 10.30 -9.32 -21.78
N SER A 137 11.56 -9.71 -21.61
CA SER A 137 12.41 -10.25 -22.67
C SER A 137 12.66 -11.73 -22.34
N GLY A 138 11.96 -12.62 -23.03
CA GLY A 138 11.84 -14.02 -22.59
C GLY A 138 11.13 -14.10 -21.23
N ASP A 139 11.77 -14.72 -20.24
CA ASP A 139 11.25 -14.83 -18.86
C ASP A 139 11.79 -13.76 -17.90
N VAL A 140 12.60 -12.82 -18.39
CA VAL A 140 13.20 -11.76 -17.57
C VAL A 140 12.35 -10.50 -17.65
N PRO A 141 11.83 -9.98 -16.51
CA PRO A 141 11.14 -8.70 -16.51
C PRO A 141 12.15 -7.58 -16.81
N ILE A 142 11.77 -6.67 -17.70
CA ILE A 142 12.63 -5.56 -18.16
C ILE A 142 12.00 -4.18 -17.92
N ASN A 143 10.69 -4.12 -17.66
CA ASN A 143 10.01 -2.89 -17.30
C ASN A 143 8.77 -3.17 -16.45
N ALA A 144 8.38 -2.21 -15.62
CA ALA A 144 7.12 -2.20 -14.90
C ALA A 144 6.36 -0.89 -15.21
N LEU A 145 5.07 -0.99 -15.48
CA LEU A 145 4.19 0.14 -15.76
C LEU A 145 3.07 0.16 -14.72
N LEU A 146 2.89 1.32 -14.09
CA LEU A 146 1.78 1.56 -13.16
C LEU A 146 0.53 1.94 -13.96
N ILE A 147 -0.61 1.36 -13.61
CA ILE A 147 -1.91 1.61 -14.23
C ILE A 147 -2.96 1.79 -13.13
N ASP A 148 -4.12 2.35 -13.49
CA ASP A 148 -5.26 2.55 -12.59
C ASP A 148 -5.00 3.51 -11.41
N PHE A 149 -5.09 4.81 -11.71
CA PHE A 149 -4.84 5.91 -10.77
C PHE A 149 -6.12 6.37 -10.05
N GLN A 150 -7.04 5.44 -9.75
CA GLN A 150 -8.36 5.79 -9.18
C GLN A 150 -8.32 6.29 -7.73
N CYS A 151 -7.26 5.97 -6.97
CA CYS A 151 -7.12 6.33 -5.56
C CYS A 151 -6.05 7.40 -5.30
N ILE A 152 -5.76 8.28 -6.27
CA ILE A 152 -4.68 9.25 -6.12
C ILE A 152 -4.86 10.17 -4.90
N ARG A 153 -3.77 10.43 -4.19
CA ARG A 153 -3.76 11.27 -2.99
C ARG A 153 -2.44 12.01 -2.84
N LEU A 154 -2.43 13.13 -2.11
CA LEU A 154 -1.18 13.78 -1.72
C LEU A 154 -0.67 13.29 -0.38
N GLY A 155 0.64 13.05 -0.30
CA GLY A 155 1.33 12.72 0.94
C GLY A 155 2.81 12.35 0.73
N PRO A 156 3.51 11.96 1.80
CA PRO A 156 4.90 11.52 1.71
C PRO A 156 5.05 10.29 0.79
N PRO A 157 6.05 10.25 -0.11
CA PRO A 157 6.21 9.19 -1.11
C PRO A 157 6.41 7.78 -0.51
N ALA A 158 6.81 7.71 0.76
CA ALA A 158 7.03 6.45 1.45
C ALA A 158 5.74 5.61 1.57
N PHE A 159 4.56 6.25 1.63
CA PHE A 159 3.29 5.52 1.75
C PHE A 159 3.08 4.56 0.59
N ASP A 160 3.24 5.03 -0.66
CA ASP A 160 3.13 4.19 -1.85
C ASP A 160 4.11 3.02 -1.85
N LEU A 161 5.38 3.28 -1.49
CA LEU A 161 6.40 2.23 -1.46
C LEU A 161 6.09 1.18 -0.40
N MET A 162 5.69 1.60 0.80
CA MET A 162 5.39 0.67 1.88
C MET A 162 4.14 -0.15 1.59
N VAL A 163 3.07 0.48 1.08
CA VAL A 163 1.83 -0.21 0.67
C VAL A 163 2.13 -1.23 -0.42
N PHE A 164 2.89 -0.84 -1.45
CA PHE A 164 3.35 -1.74 -2.50
C PHE A 164 4.06 -2.98 -1.93
N LEU A 165 5.01 -2.78 -1.01
CA LEU A 165 5.76 -3.90 -0.42
C LEU A 165 4.87 -4.84 0.39
N TYR A 166 3.92 -4.33 1.18
CA TYR A 166 3.04 -5.18 1.99
C TYR A 166 1.98 -5.91 1.16
N LEU A 167 1.49 -5.31 0.06
CA LEU A 167 0.52 -5.96 -0.82
C LEU A 167 1.17 -7.05 -1.70
N THR A 168 2.43 -6.86 -2.11
CA THR A 168 3.04 -7.68 -3.17
C THR A 168 4.13 -8.65 -2.70
N THR A 169 4.57 -8.58 -1.44
CA THR A 169 5.66 -9.41 -0.90
C THR A 169 5.31 -10.06 0.45
N VAL A 170 6.22 -10.89 0.98
CA VAL A 170 6.10 -11.57 2.29
C VAL A 170 7.13 -11.04 3.29
N LYS A 171 6.92 -11.27 4.59
CA LYS A 171 7.76 -10.75 5.69
C LYS A 171 9.22 -11.12 5.51
N LYS A 172 9.51 -12.39 5.19
CA LYS A 172 10.88 -12.86 4.95
C LYS A 172 11.57 -12.12 3.78
N PHE A 173 10.80 -11.71 2.77
CA PHE A 173 11.34 -10.91 1.67
C PHE A 173 11.66 -9.49 2.16
N ARG A 174 10.73 -8.85 2.87
CA ARG A 174 10.90 -7.50 3.43
C ARG A 174 12.10 -7.44 4.39
N GLU A 175 12.20 -8.38 5.33
CA GLU A 175 13.34 -8.50 6.25
C GLU A 175 14.70 -8.60 5.56
N ARG A 176 14.71 -9.20 4.35
CA ARG A 176 15.94 -9.40 3.58
C ARG A 176 16.30 -8.22 2.68
N TYR A 177 15.31 -7.57 2.06
CA TYR A 177 15.53 -6.67 0.94
C TYR A 177 15.01 -5.23 1.15
N GLU A 178 14.29 -4.91 2.24
CA GLU A 178 13.68 -3.58 2.39
C GLU A 178 14.70 -2.44 2.27
N GLN A 179 15.87 -2.57 2.89
CA GLN A 179 16.89 -1.53 2.85
C GLN A 179 17.47 -1.35 1.45
N GLU A 180 17.64 -2.45 0.69
CA GLU A 180 18.08 -2.41 -0.70
C GLU A 180 17.04 -1.67 -1.56
N ILE A 181 15.76 -1.96 -1.35
CA ILE A 181 14.64 -1.35 -2.08
C ILE A 181 14.50 0.13 -1.73
N PHE A 182 14.65 0.52 -0.46
CA PHE A 182 14.63 1.93 -0.05
C PHE A 182 15.76 2.73 -0.69
N ASN A 183 16.97 2.17 -0.70
CA ASN A 183 18.12 2.79 -1.36
C ASN A 183 17.87 2.90 -2.87
N HIS A 184 17.35 1.83 -3.50
CA HIS A 184 17.04 1.83 -4.92
C HIS A 184 16.00 2.88 -5.30
N TYR A 185 14.89 2.96 -4.55
CA TYR A 185 13.88 4.00 -4.71
C TYR A 185 14.50 5.39 -4.66
N PHE A 186 15.26 5.67 -3.60
CA PHE A 186 15.78 7.01 -3.34
C PHE A 186 16.83 7.43 -4.39
N THR A 187 17.66 6.49 -4.86
CA THR A 187 18.60 6.72 -5.96
C THR A 187 17.87 7.11 -7.24
N ILE A 188 16.90 6.30 -7.70
CA ILE A 188 16.16 6.59 -8.93
C ILE A 188 15.38 7.90 -8.81
N PHE A 189 14.75 8.15 -7.67
CA PHE A 189 14.05 9.41 -7.40
C PHE A 189 15.02 10.60 -7.52
N SER A 190 16.16 10.53 -6.85
CA SER A 190 17.19 11.59 -6.83
C SER A 190 17.82 11.84 -8.21
N GLU A 191 17.97 10.80 -9.03
CA GLU A 191 18.45 10.91 -10.42
C GLU A 191 17.39 11.52 -11.35
N THR A 192 16.11 11.29 -11.08
CA THR A 192 15.00 11.73 -11.94
C THR A 192 14.56 13.18 -11.67
N VAL A 193 14.76 13.69 -10.44
CA VAL A 193 14.40 15.08 -10.12
C VAL A 193 15.35 16.11 -10.76
N ASP A 194 14.80 17.24 -11.20
CA ASP A 194 15.54 18.35 -11.80
C ASP A 194 16.29 19.20 -10.76
N ILE A 195 17.10 20.16 -11.22
CA ILE A 195 17.96 20.97 -10.34
C ILE A 195 17.16 21.82 -9.35
N ASP A 196 16.01 22.35 -9.79
CA ASP A 196 15.14 23.17 -8.96
C ASP A 196 14.53 22.33 -7.83
N THR A 197 14.06 21.12 -8.18
CA THR A 197 13.53 20.17 -7.20
C THR A 197 14.64 19.69 -6.25
N LYS A 198 15.85 19.44 -6.74
CA LYS A 198 17.02 19.13 -5.86
C LYS A 198 17.30 20.24 -4.85
N ASN A 199 17.14 21.51 -5.23
CA ASN A 199 17.30 22.63 -4.31
C ASN A 199 16.17 22.66 -3.28
N ARG A 200 14.92 22.49 -3.71
CA ARG A 200 13.76 22.36 -2.80
C ARG A 200 13.93 21.22 -1.80
N LEU A 201 14.45 20.06 -2.22
CA LEU A 201 14.70 18.93 -1.32
C LEU A 201 15.74 19.29 -0.23
N LYS A 202 16.77 20.07 -0.56
CA LYS A 202 17.74 20.57 0.44
C LYS A 202 17.09 21.51 1.44
N GLU A 203 16.23 22.42 0.97
CA GLU A 203 15.47 23.34 1.84
C GLU A 203 14.55 22.57 2.81
N LEU A 204 13.92 21.50 2.34
CA LEU A 204 13.09 20.59 3.14
C LEU A 204 13.91 19.61 4.01
N ASN A 205 15.25 19.64 3.95
CA ASN A 205 16.13 18.64 4.55
C ASN A 205 15.73 17.18 4.19
N TYR A 206 15.21 16.98 2.97
CA TYR A 206 14.71 15.69 2.51
C TYR A 206 15.84 14.87 1.88
N ASN A 207 16.47 14.04 2.71
CA ASN A 207 17.54 13.13 2.33
C ASN A 207 17.12 11.66 2.54
N LEU A 208 18.01 10.71 2.24
CA LEU A 208 17.74 9.27 2.38
C LEU A 208 17.27 8.91 3.81
N ASN A 209 17.90 9.47 4.84
CA ASN A 209 17.51 9.18 6.23
C ASN A 209 16.11 9.72 6.55
N ALA A 210 15.77 10.91 6.05
CA ALA A 210 14.42 11.45 6.19
C ALA A 210 13.38 10.55 5.48
N PHE A 211 13.71 10.08 4.27
CA PHE A 211 12.87 9.14 3.53
C PHE A 211 12.68 7.80 4.25
N VAL A 212 13.76 7.20 4.77
CA VAL A 212 13.68 5.95 5.55
C VAL A 212 12.86 6.15 6.84
N GLY A 213 13.00 7.30 7.51
CA GLY A 213 12.14 7.65 8.64
C GLY A 213 10.66 7.71 8.27
N TRP A 214 10.33 8.20 7.07
CA TRP A 214 8.97 8.16 6.54
C TRP A 214 8.50 6.75 6.18
N CYS A 215 9.39 5.87 5.71
CA CYS A 215 9.07 4.45 5.50
C CYS A 215 8.65 3.78 6.80
N GLU A 216 9.37 4.02 7.91
CA GLU A 216 8.98 3.50 9.21
C GLU A 216 7.67 4.11 9.72
N ARG A 217 7.47 5.42 9.53
CA ARG A 217 6.22 6.08 9.93
C ARG A 217 5.00 5.58 9.17
N SER A 218 5.14 5.31 7.87
CA SER A 218 4.04 4.82 7.01
C SER A 218 3.78 3.32 7.13
N ARG A 219 4.69 2.55 7.75
CA ARG A 219 4.58 1.09 7.91
C ARG A 219 3.28 0.63 8.57
N MET A 220 2.80 1.37 9.59
CA MET A 220 1.56 1.03 10.28
C MET A 220 0.35 1.10 9.33
N PHE A 221 0.30 2.14 8.49
CA PHE A 221 -0.73 2.27 7.47
C PHE A 221 -0.62 1.18 6.40
N ALA A 222 0.59 0.87 5.93
CA ALA A 222 0.79 -0.17 4.91
C ALA A 222 0.34 -1.57 5.39
N ILE A 223 0.60 -1.91 6.65
CA ILE A 223 0.13 -3.18 7.23
C ILE A 223 -1.39 -3.17 7.38
N PHE A 224 -1.96 -2.07 7.88
CA PHE A 224 -3.42 -1.90 7.99
C PHE A 224 -4.12 -2.04 6.63
N GLU A 225 -3.62 -1.34 5.60
CA GLU A 225 -4.20 -1.41 4.26
C GLU A 225 -4.10 -2.83 3.70
N ALA A 226 -2.99 -3.51 3.90
CA ALA A 226 -2.86 -4.92 3.54
C ALA A 226 -3.87 -5.82 4.30
N ILE A 227 -4.10 -5.62 5.61
CA ILE A 227 -5.14 -6.35 6.36
C ILE A 227 -6.52 -6.15 5.74
N GLY A 228 -6.84 -4.92 5.32
CA GLY A 228 -8.14 -4.60 4.75
C GLY A 228 -8.34 -5.09 3.30
N ILE A 229 -7.28 -5.08 2.49
CA ILE A 229 -7.34 -5.31 1.04
C ILE A 229 -7.00 -6.75 0.65
N LEU A 230 -6.00 -7.40 1.28
CA LEU A 230 -5.60 -8.78 0.97
C LEU A 230 -6.77 -9.79 0.98
N PRO A 231 -7.80 -9.68 1.86
CA PRO A 231 -8.96 -10.56 1.82
C PRO A 231 -9.71 -10.60 0.49
N TYR A 232 -9.66 -9.51 -0.27
CA TYR A 232 -10.26 -9.44 -1.60
C TYR A 232 -9.25 -9.83 -2.68
N VAL A 233 -8.09 -9.17 -2.71
CA VAL A 233 -7.18 -9.23 -3.87
C VAL A 233 -6.43 -10.56 -4.02
N LEU A 234 -6.24 -11.32 -2.94
CA LEU A 234 -5.62 -12.64 -2.99
C LEU A 234 -6.62 -13.78 -3.20
N MET A 235 -7.91 -13.50 -3.10
CA MET A 235 -8.96 -14.48 -3.39
C MET A 235 -9.04 -14.65 -4.91
N ASP A 236 -9.37 -15.85 -5.39
CA ASP A 236 -9.52 -16.04 -6.83
C ASP A 236 -10.58 -15.08 -7.38
N PRO A 237 -10.39 -14.47 -8.56
CA PRO A 237 -11.26 -13.39 -9.03
C PRO A 237 -12.74 -13.78 -9.11
N THR A 238 -13.04 -15.04 -9.42
CA THR A 238 -14.43 -15.50 -9.55
C THR A 238 -15.11 -15.62 -8.17
N THR A 239 -14.41 -16.12 -7.16
CA THR A 239 -14.93 -16.19 -5.79
C THR A 239 -14.97 -14.81 -5.14
N ALA A 240 -13.95 -13.98 -5.38
CA ALA A 240 -13.90 -12.60 -4.89
C ALA A 240 -15.11 -11.81 -5.40
N GLN A 241 -15.37 -11.84 -6.72
CA GLN A 241 -16.52 -11.18 -7.33
C GLN A 241 -17.85 -11.68 -6.75
N LYS A 242 -18.03 -13.00 -6.61
CA LYS A 242 -19.27 -13.56 -6.05
C LYS A 242 -19.50 -13.21 -4.59
N THR A 243 -18.43 -12.95 -3.85
CA THR A 243 -18.49 -12.70 -2.40
C THR A 243 -18.64 -11.21 -2.12
N PHE A 244 -17.79 -10.39 -2.74
CA PHE A 244 -17.62 -8.98 -2.40
C PHE A 244 -18.22 -8.02 -3.42
N ASP A 245 -18.65 -8.49 -4.59
CA ASP A 245 -19.31 -7.64 -5.60
C ASP A 245 -20.81 -7.96 -5.73
N ASP A 246 -21.34 -8.91 -4.95
CA ASP A 246 -22.79 -9.20 -4.88
C ASP A 246 -23.52 -8.09 -4.12
N PRO A 247 -24.40 -7.31 -4.77
CA PRO A 247 -25.12 -6.21 -4.12
C PRO A 247 -25.95 -6.65 -2.90
N ALA A 248 -26.40 -7.91 -2.85
CA ALA A 248 -27.20 -8.42 -1.74
C ALA A 248 -26.37 -8.70 -0.49
N THR A 249 -25.07 -9.00 -0.64
CA THR A 249 -24.17 -9.31 0.47
C THR A 249 -23.05 -8.29 0.66
N PHE A 250 -22.94 -7.30 -0.23
CA PHE A 250 -21.90 -6.27 -0.21
C PHE A 250 -21.83 -5.60 1.16
N VAL A 251 -22.92 -4.99 1.63
CA VAL A 251 -22.93 -4.28 2.92
C VAL A 251 -22.61 -5.22 4.07
N LYS A 252 -23.18 -6.43 4.08
CA LYS A 252 -22.92 -7.44 5.10
C LYS A 252 -21.43 -7.77 5.22
N TYR A 253 -20.74 -8.00 4.12
CA TYR A 253 -19.33 -8.41 4.17
C TYR A 253 -18.37 -7.22 4.23
N CYS A 254 -18.63 -6.16 3.47
CA CYS A 254 -17.77 -4.98 3.43
C CYS A 254 -17.89 -4.16 4.72
N ASP A 255 -19.09 -3.96 5.26
CA ASP A 255 -19.33 -2.98 6.33
C ASP A 255 -19.61 -3.61 7.70
N GLU A 256 -20.05 -4.88 7.77
CA GLU A 256 -20.40 -5.52 9.04
C GLU A 256 -19.40 -6.60 9.47
N ASP A 257 -19.26 -7.68 8.69
CA ASP A 257 -18.40 -8.81 9.04
C ASP A 257 -18.09 -9.71 7.84
N ARG A 258 -16.85 -9.65 7.33
CA ARG A 258 -16.34 -10.53 6.27
C ARG A 258 -15.69 -11.83 6.76
N SER A 259 -15.79 -12.14 8.05
CA SER A 259 -15.07 -13.29 8.62
C SER A 259 -15.48 -14.61 7.97
N GLU A 260 -16.78 -14.85 7.78
CA GLU A 260 -17.27 -16.14 7.25
C GLU A 260 -16.65 -16.52 5.89
N PRO A 261 -16.77 -15.70 4.82
CA PRO A 261 -16.23 -16.07 3.52
C PRO A 261 -14.69 -16.12 3.52
N VAL A 262 -14.03 -15.21 4.26
CA VAL A 262 -12.57 -15.17 4.32
C VAL A 262 -12.01 -16.39 5.02
N LEU A 263 -12.56 -16.78 6.18
CA LEU A 263 -12.14 -17.98 6.90
C LEU A 263 -12.47 -19.26 6.10
N ALA A 264 -13.61 -19.28 5.40
CA ALA A 264 -13.96 -20.39 4.53
C ALA A 264 -12.94 -20.57 3.39
N TYR A 265 -12.43 -19.47 2.83
CA TYR A 265 -11.40 -19.51 1.80
C TYR A 265 -10.02 -19.86 2.36
N CYS A 266 -9.64 -19.35 3.55
CA CYS A 266 -8.41 -19.75 4.25
C CYS A 266 -8.32 -21.27 4.44
N ARG A 267 -9.43 -21.93 4.78
CA ARG A 267 -9.47 -23.41 4.94
C ARG A 267 -9.27 -24.18 3.63
N LYS A 268 -9.43 -23.53 2.47
CA LYS A 268 -9.26 -24.12 1.14
C LYS A 268 -7.89 -23.85 0.53
N SER A 269 -7.21 -22.78 0.96
CA SER A 269 -5.93 -22.35 0.40
C SER A 269 -4.96 -21.94 1.50
N ASN A 270 -3.95 -22.79 1.74
CA ASN A 270 -2.91 -22.52 2.73
C ASN A 270 -2.11 -21.26 2.39
N VAL A 271 -1.79 -21.04 1.11
CA VAL A 271 -1.05 -19.84 0.66
C VAL A 271 -1.82 -18.56 0.98
N TYR A 272 -3.14 -18.56 0.72
CA TYR A 272 -3.99 -17.43 1.09
C TYR A 272 -4.04 -17.24 2.61
N MET A 273 -4.25 -18.32 3.36
CA MET A 273 -4.30 -18.29 4.82
C MET A 273 -3.00 -17.74 5.43
N GLU A 274 -1.85 -18.23 5.00
CA GLU A 274 -0.53 -17.80 5.48
C GLU A 274 -0.29 -16.31 5.21
N ARG A 275 -0.67 -15.81 4.02
CA ARG A 275 -0.56 -14.38 3.69
C ARG A 275 -1.41 -13.50 4.61
N GLN A 276 -2.63 -13.94 4.93
CA GLN A 276 -3.48 -13.22 5.89
C GLN A 276 -2.90 -13.29 7.30
N LEU A 277 -2.50 -14.49 7.74
CA LEU A 277 -2.00 -14.70 9.09
C LEU A 277 -0.74 -13.86 9.34
N GLU A 278 0.21 -13.86 8.40
CA GLU A 278 1.47 -13.11 8.52
C GLU A 278 1.24 -11.62 8.78
N VAL A 279 0.37 -10.96 8.01
CA VAL A 279 0.16 -9.50 8.12
C VAL A 279 -0.59 -9.14 9.40
N ASN A 280 -1.55 -9.96 9.81
CA ASN A 280 -2.34 -9.76 11.02
C ASN A 280 -1.49 -9.97 12.28
N GLU A 281 -0.68 -11.02 12.32
CA GLU A 281 0.26 -11.28 13.41
C GLU A 281 1.33 -10.18 13.50
N GLU A 282 1.90 -9.75 12.37
CA GLU A 282 2.89 -8.67 12.34
C GLU A 282 2.31 -7.35 12.90
N PHE A 283 1.05 -7.02 12.58
CA PHE A 283 0.40 -5.83 13.13
C PHE A 283 0.26 -5.91 14.65
N VAL A 284 -0.27 -7.04 15.16
CA VAL A 284 -0.49 -7.24 16.60
C VAL A 284 0.84 -7.23 17.36
N GLU A 285 1.87 -7.91 16.86
CA GLU A 285 3.22 -7.89 17.42
C GLU A 285 3.80 -6.48 17.53
N ARG A 286 3.64 -5.67 16.48
CA ARG A 286 4.28 -4.35 16.40
C ARG A 286 3.53 -3.27 17.14
N TYR A 287 2.20 -3.26 17.07
CA TYR A 287 1.38 -2.11 17.47
C TYR A 287 0.37 -2.41 18.57
N VAL A 288 0.22 -3.66 18.98
CA VAL A 288 -0.62 -4.03 20.13
C VAL A 288 0.25 -4.48 21.30
N LEU A 289 1.06 -5.53 21.11
CA LEU A 289 1.82 -6.13 22.21
C LEU A 289 2.97 -5.26 22.72
N LYS A 290 3.60 -4.45 21.86
CA LYS A 290 4.69 -3.53 22.28
C LYS A 290 4.19 -2.28 23.04
N GLN A 291 2.88 -2.07 23.12
CA GLN A 291 2.28 -0.94 23.84
C GLN A 291 1.81 -1.33 25.25
N LEU A 292 1.86 -2.62 25.60
CA LEU A 292 1.60 -3.19 26.93
C LEU A 292 2.89 -3.25 27.75
#